data_AF-A0A4D5RXV5-F1
#
_entry.id   AF-A0A4D5RXV5-F1
#
_cell.length_a   1.000
_cell.length_b   1.000
_cell.length_c   1.000
_cell.angle_alpha   90.00
_cell.angle_beta   90.00
_cell.angle_gamma   90.00
#
_symmetry.space_group_name_H-M   'P 1'
#
loop_
_entity.id
_entity.type
_entity.pdbx_description
1 polymer ?
#
loop_
_entity_poly.entity_id
_entity_poly.type
_entity_poly.pdbx_seq_one_letter_code
_entity_poly.pdbx_strand_id
1 'polypeptide(L)'
;MDATGATSLLLNLLQISDSAFPTGSFAHSGGFEVAGQRGFIDSADKVEQFLVASLENVGSFMTPFMREAHQQWTNPEVIRSLDCKLSASLTNHVASRASIQQGRSLIQTACATYAAPQLVSLQDQIYDEELNGHQAVMYGVLCGFLGIPETQAAISFLFGTLRTMVASAVRLGTTGTLEE
;
A
#
# COMPACT_ATOMS: atom_id res chain seq x y z
N MET A 1 9.53 -21.78 13.64
CA MET A 1 9.72 -20.37 14.00
C MET A 1 9.60 -20.28 15.51
N ASP A 2 10.62 -19.80 16.20
CA ASP A 2 10.58 -19.64 17.66
C ASP A 2 9.73 -18.42 18.05
N ALA A 3 9.36 -18.32 19.33
CA ALA A 3 8.50 -17.24 19.83
C ALA A 3 9.11 -15.85 19.60
N THR A 4 10.44 -15.75 19.63
CA THR A 4 11.19 -14.51 19.39
C THR A 4 11.12 -14.07 17.93
N GLY A 5 11.27 -14.98 16.97
CA GLY A 5 11.10 -14.69 15.55
C GLY A 5 9.67 -14.28 15.19
N ALA A 6 8.67 -14.94 15.79
CA ALA A 6 7.26 -14.56 15.61
C ALA A 6 6.95 -13.15 16.17
N THR A 7 7.54 -12.81 17.31
CA THR A 7 7.37 -11.47 17.92
C THR A 7 8.03 -10.39 17.07
N SER A 8 9.21 -10.64 16.52
CA SER A 8 9.89 -9.70 15.62
C SER A 8 9.10 -9.44 14.33
N LEU A 9 8.52 -10.48 13.73
CA LEU A 9 7.68 -10.33 12.53
C LEU A 9 6.40 -9.52 12.81
N LEU A 10 5.76 -9.77 13.96
CA LEU A 10 4.60 -8.98 14.38
C LEU A 10 4.96 -7.52 14.57
N LEU A 11 6.09 -7.21 15.22
CA LEU A 11 6.53 -5.84 15.44
C LEU A 11 6.86 -5.13 14.12
N ASN A 12 7.53 -5.81 13.18
CA ASN A 12 7.77 -5.25 11.84
C ASN A 12 6.46 -4.98 11.09
N LEU A 13 5.50 -5.91 11.15
CA LEU A 13 4.19 -5.74 10.52
C LEU A 13 3.45 -4.54 11.12
N LEU A 14 3.43 -4.42 12.45
CA LEU A 14 2.82 -3.28 13.13
C LEU A 14 3.52 -1.97 12.74
N GLN A 15 4.84 -1.95 12.65
CA GLN A 15 5.61 -0.77 12.28
C GLN A 15 5.30 -0.29 10.85
N ILE A 16 5.32 -1.18 9.86
CA ILE A 16 5.04 -0.79 8.46
C ILE A 16 3.55 -0.49 8.21
N SER A 17 2.66 -0.98 9.08
CA SER A 17 1.22 -0.70 9.03
C SER A 17 0.80 0.50 9.86
N ASP A 18 1.72 1.03 10.67
CA ASP A 18 1.47 2.20 11.48
C ASP A 18 1.24 3.39 10.55
N SER A 19 0.21 4.17 10.87
CA SER A 19 -0.09 5.36 10.11
C SER A 19 0.97 6.44 10.32
N ALA A 20 1.75 6.39 11.39
CA ALA A 20 2.92 7.23 11.60
C ALA A 20 4.13 6.81 10.73
N PHE A 21 4.09 5.65 10.07
CA PHE A 21 5.13 5.25 9.12
C PHE A 21 5.04 6.16 7.87
N PRO A 22 6.08 6.93 7.53
CA PRO A 22 5.99 8.02 6.56
C PRO A 22 5.92 7.56 5.09
N THR A 23 4.85 6.84 4.73
CA THR A 23 4.52 6.41 3.36
C THR A 23 3.71 7.46 2.60
N GLY A 24 3.23 8.52 3.25
CA GLY A 24 2.38 9.53 2.62
C GLY A 24 0.97 9.04 2.25
N SER A 25 0.54 7.86 2.72
CA SER A 25 -0.76 7.26 2.36
C SER A 25 -1.98 8.14 2.71
N PHE A 26 -1.85 9.11 3.61
CA PHE A 26 -2.94 10.04 3.96
C PHE A 26 -3.26 11.11 2.92
N ALA A 27 -2.41 11.30 1.90
CA ALA A 27 -2.60 12.37 0.91
C ALA A 27 -3.68 12.05 -0.13
N HIS A 28 -4.06 10.78 -0.30
CA HIS A 28 -5.04 10.36 -1.30
C HIS A 28 -6.23 9.64 -0.66
N SER A 29 -7.39 10.28 -0.68
CA SER A 29 -8.66 9.74 -0.16
C SER A 29 -9.24 8.59 -1.00
N GLY A 30 -8.49 8.01 -1.94
CA GLY A 30 -8.97 6.94 -2.82
C GLY A 30 -10.16 7.32 -3.71
N GLY A 31 -10.42 8.62 -3.91
CA GLY A 31 -11.60 9.12 -4.61
C GLY A 31 -12.84 9.30 -3.73
N PHE A 32 -12.77 8.95 -2.45
CA PHE A 32 -13.87 9.09 -1.49
C PHE A 32 -14.35 10.54 -1.37
N GLU A 33 -13.43 11.49 -1.29
CA GLU A 33 -13.76 12.92 -1.17
C GLU A 33 -14.54 13.44 -2.38
N VAL A 34 -14.12 13.05 -3.58
CA VAL A 34 -14.81 13.43 -4.83
C VAL A 34 -16.17 12.74 -4.91
N ALA A 35 -16.28 11.49 -4.47
CA ALA A 35 -17.54 10.77 -4.42
C ALA A 35 -18.54 11.45 -3.47
N GLY A 36 -18.10 11.90 -2.29
CA GLY A 36 -18.89 12.71 -1.37
C GLY A 36 -19.31 14.06 -1.97
N GLN A 37 -18.38 14.82 -2.54
CA GLN A 37 -18.67 16.11 -3.18
C GLN A 37 -19.66 16.01 -4.34
N ARG A 38 -19.69 14.87 -5.06
CA ARG A 38 -20.64 14.61 -6.14
C ARG A 38 -21.97 14.00 -5.67
N GLY A 39 -22.16 13.82 -4.37
CA GLY A 39 -23.40 13.28 -3.80
C GLY A 39 -23.57 11.76 -3.96
N PHE A 40 -22.49 11.02 -4.27
CA PHE A 40 -22.54 9.55 -4.32
C PHE A 40 -22.50 8.91 -2.93
N ILE A 41 -22.06 9.66 -1.91
CA ILE A 41 -21.93 9.20 -0.52
C ILE A 41 -22.76 10.14 0.35
N ASP A 42 -23.98 9.73 0.70
CA ASP A 42 -24.96 10.51 1.46
C ASP A 42 -25.57 9.75 2.65
N SER A 43 -25.11 8.51 2.88
CA SER A 43 -25.64 7.60 3.89
C SER A 43 -24.56 6.58 4.30
N ALA A 44 -24.66 6.05 5.52
CA ALA A 44 -23.75 5.03 6.03
C ALA A 44 -23.70 3.79 5.12
N ASP A 45 -24.85 3.33 4.61
CA ASP A 45 -24.92 2.22 3.65
C ASP A 45 -24.08 2.47 2.38
N LYS A 46 -24.10 3.69 1.85
CA LYS A 46 -23.29 4.05 0.67
C LYS A 46 -21.81 4.18 1.00
N VAL A 47 -21.46 4.60 2.21
CA VAL A 47 -20.07 4.55 2.71
C VAL A 47 -19.60 3.10 2.73
N GLU A 48 -20.36 2.19 3.33
CA GLU A 48 -20.02 0.76 3.39
C GLU A 48 -19.86 0.17 1.98
N GLN A 49 -20.82 0.41 1.08
CA GLN A 49 -20.73 -0.03 -0.31
C GLN A 49 -19.49 0.49 -1.02
N PHE A 50 -19.13 1.76 -0.80
CA PHE A 50 -17.91 2.34 -1.36
C PHE A 50 -16.65 1.66 -0.82
N LEU A 51 -16.59 1.40 0.50
CA LEU A 51 -15.45 0.73 1.14
C LEU A 51 -15.29 -0.72 0.64
N VAL A 52 -16.40 -1.47 0.55
CA VAL A 52 -16.39 -2.84 0.04
C VAL A 52 -15.95 -2.87 -1.42
N ALA A 53 -16.55 -2.05 -2.30
CA ALA A 53 -16.17 -1.99 -3.71
C ALA A 53 -14.70 -1.59 -3.90
N SER A 54 -14.21 -0.66 -3.06
CA SER A 54 -12.81 -0.25 -3.09
C SER A 54 -11.87 -1.37 -2.64
N LEU A 55 -12.25 -2.12 -1.60
CA LEU A 55 -11.49 -3.29 -1.15
C LEU A 55 -11.49 -4.42 -2.18
N GLU A 56 -12.61 -4.70 -2.83
CA GLU A 56 -12.69 -5.66 -3.93
C GLU A 56 -11.78 -5.26 -5.10
N ASN A 57 -11.73 -3.96 -5.42
CA ASN A 57 -10.85 -3.43 -6.45
C ASN A 57 -9.37 -3.62 -6.08
N VAL A 58 -8.95 -3.19 -4.89
CA VAL A 58 -7.56 -3.36 -4.43
C VAL A 58 -7.20 -4.85 -4.28
N GLY A 59 -8.14 -5.66 -3.80
CA GLY A 59 -8.02 -7.11 -3.67
C GLY A 59 -7.81 -7.81 -5.01
N SER A 60 -8.55 -7.41 -6.04
CA SER A 60 -8.51 -8.06 -7.36
C SER A 60 -7.43 -7.51 -8.29
N PHE A 61 -7.06 -6.23 -8.14
CA PHE A 61 -6.14 -5.54 -9.04
C PHE A 61 -4.75 -5.36 -8.45
N MET A 62 -4.61 -4.72 -7.29
CA MET A 62 -3.29 -4.37 -6.72
C MET A 62 -2.64 -5.53 -5.97
N THR A 63 -3.44 -6.32 -5.25
CA THR A 63 -2.94 -7.39 -4.38
C THR A 63 -2.18 -8.49 -5.15
N PRO A 64 -2.57 -8.90 -6.37
CA PRO A 64 -1.77 -9.83 -7.18
C PRO A 64 -0.35 -9.33 -7.45
N PHE A 65 -0.17 -8.05 -7.81
CA PHE A 65 1.16 -7.46 -8.00
C PHE A 65 1.98 -7.48 -6.72
N MET A 66 1.35 -7.15 -5.59
CA MET A 66 2.02 -7.20 -4.28
C MET A 66 2.47 -8.61 -3.93
N ARG A 67 1.62 -9.62 -4.13
CA ARG A 67 1.95 -11.03 -3.85
C ARG A 67 3.08 -11.54 -4.75
N GLU A 68 3.04 -11.25 -6.05
CA GLU A 68 4.11 -11.67 -6.97
C GLU A 68 5.43 -10.98 -6.63
N ALA A 69 5.40 -9.67 -6.32
CA ALA A 69 6.57 -8.93 -5.88
C ALA A 69 7.13 -9.44 -4.54
N HIS A 70 6.25 -9.88 -3.63
CA HIS A 70 6.63 -10.53 -2.38
C HIS A 70 7.35 -11.85 -2.63
N GLN A 71 6.81 -12.71 -3.48
CA GLN A 71 7.42 -14.01 -3.79
C GLN A 71 8.74 -13.88 -4.55
N GLN A 72 8.87 -12.84 -5.39
CA GLN A 72 9.99 -12.64 -6.31
C GLN A 72 10.90 -11.48 -5.87
N TRP A 73 10.88 -11.10 -4.59
CA TRP A 73 11.58 -9.91 -4.07
C TRP A 73 13.09 -9.92 -4.33
N THR A 74 13.70 -11.09 -4.52
CA THR A 74 15.12 -11.25 -4.84
C THR A 74 15.44 -11.20 -6.33
N ASN A 75 14.45 -11.06 -7.21
CA ASN A 75 14.60 -11.09 -8.68
C ASN A 75 14.31 -9.72 -9.31
N PRO A 76 15.35 -8.89 -9.55
CA PRO A 76 15.18 -7.52 -10.03
C PRO A 76 14.44 -7.40 -11.36
N GLU A 77 14.64 -8.35 -12.29
CA GLU A 77 13.99 -8.33 -13.60
C GLU A 77 12.48 -8.55 -13.50
N VAL A 78 12.05 -9.43 -12.59
CA VAL A 78 10.62 -9.64 -12.32
C VAL A 78 10.02 -8.41 -11.67
N ILE A 79 10.71 -7.80 -10.69
CA ILE A 79 10.23 -6.57 -10.03
C ILE A 79 10.08 -5.43 -11.05
N ARG A 80 11.07 -5.24 -11.94
CA ARG A 80 10.99 -4.25 -13.02
C ARG A 80 9.83 -4.53 -13.97
N SER A 81 9.63 -5.78 -14.35
CA SER A 81 8.50 -6.18 -15.19
C SER A 81 7.15 -5.90 -14.52
N LEU A 82 7.00 -6.23 -13.24
CA LEU A 82 5.77 -6.00 -12.47
C LEU A 82 5.46 -4.51 -12.32
N ASP A 83 6.46 -3.71 -11.98
CA ASP A 83 6.29 -2.26 -11.82
C ASP A 83 5.90 -1.58 -13.14
N CYS A 84 6.52 -1.98 -14.25
CA CYS A 84 6.16 -1.52 -15.59
C CYS A 84 4.75 -1.95 -16.00
N LYS A 85 4.38 -3.22 -15.77
CA LYS A 85 3.03 -3.73 -16.05
C LYS A 85 1.97 -2.99 -15.23
N LEU A 86 2.25 -2.70 -13.96
CA LEU A 86 1.33 -1.95 -13.10
C LEU A 86 1.16 -0.51 -13.60
N SER A 87 2.26 0.15 -13.99
CA SER A 87 2.23 1.48 -14.60
C SER A 87 1.36 1.51 -15.88
N ALA A 88 1.52 0.50 -16.75
CA ALA A 88 0.71 0.37 -17.96
C ALA A 88 -0.77 0.04 -17.69
N SER A 89 -1.06 -0.64 -16.58
CA SER A 89 -2.42 -1.07 -16.22
C SER A 89 -3.21 0.00 -15.44
N LEU A 90 -2.51 0.86 -14.69
CA LEU A 90 -3.12 1.90 -13.85
C LEU A 90 -3.32 3.20 -14.64
N THR A 91 -4.28 3.19 -15.55
CA THR A 91 -4.52 4.27 -16.54
C THR A 91 -4.99 5.60 -15.94
N ASN A 92 -5.54 5.60 -14.72
CA ASN A 92 -5.92 6.82 -14.02
C ASN A 92 -4.65 7.53 -13.50
N HIS A 93 -4.31 8.66 -14.12
CA HIS A 93 -3.10 9.42 -13.78
C HIS A 93 -3.03 9.88 -12.31
N VAL A 94 -4.16 10.15 -11.65
CA VAL A 94 -4.20 10.54 -10.22
C VAL A 94 -3.85 9.33 -9.36
N ALA A 95 -4.47 8.17 -9.64
CA ALA A 95 -4.19 6.94 -8.93
C ALA A 95 -2.75 6.44 -9.17
N SER A 96 -2.25 6.58 -10.39
CA SER A 96 -0.88 6.23 -10.76
C SER A 96 0.14 7.08 -10.01
N ARG A 97 0.00 8.41 -10.03
CA ARG A 97 0.84 9.32 -9.25
C ARG A 97 0.80 9.03 -7.75
N ALA A 98 -0.40 8.76 -7.20
CA ALA A 98 -0.58 8.40 -5.81
C ALA A 98 0.17 7.11 -5.45
N SER A 99 0.08 6.10 -6.32
CA SER A 99 0.74 4.81 -6.13
C SER A 99 2.26 4.94 -6.17
N ILE A 100 2.80 5.69 -7.14
CA ILE A 100 4.24 5.96 -7.25
C ILE A 100 4.75 6.72 -6.02
N GLN A 101 4.07 7.80 -5.64
CA GLN A 101 4.48 8.60 -4.49
C GLN A 101 4.54 7.76 -3.21
N GLN A 102 3.52 6.93 -2.97
CA GLN A 102 3.47 6.09 -1.77
C GLN A 102 4.54 4.99 -1.77
N GLY A 103 4.78 4.34 -2.90
CA GLY A 103 5.82 3.31 -3.00
C GLY A 103 7.23 3.89 -2.85
N ARG A 104 7.51 5.04 -3.46
CA ARG A 104 8.79 5.74 -3.29
C ARG A 104 9.04 6.15 -1.83
N SER A 105 8.05 6.75 -1.18
CA SER A 105 8.13 7.13 0.23
C SER A 105 8.29 5.92 1.16
N LEU A 106 7.64 4.79 0.85
CA LEU A 106 7.80 3.54 1.56
C LEU A 106 9.26 3.05 1.53
N ILE A 107 9.86 2.97 0.33
CA ILE A 107 11.25 2.49 0.19
C ILE A 107 12.24 3.46 0.83
N GLN A 108 12.07 4.77 0.65
CA GLN A 108 12.90 5.78 1.30
C GLN A 108 12.91 5.60 2.83
N THR A 109 11.74 5.38 3.42
CA THR A 109 11.60 5.13 4.86
C THR A 109 12.24 3.82 5.28
N ALA A 110 12.05 2.77 4.49
CA ALA A 110 12.62 1.46 4.75
C ALA A 110 14.16 1.48 4.69
N CYS A 111 14.75 2.19 3.75
CA CYS A 111 16.20 2.41 3.67
C CYS A 111 16.73 3.07 4.94
N ALA A 112 16.07 4.13 5.41
CA ALA A 112 16.46 4.84 6.64
C ALA A 112 16.29 3.98 7.91
N THR A 113 15.32 3.06 7.91
CA THR A 113 14.99 2.21 9.07
C THR A 113 15.89 0.98 9.17
N TYR A 114 16.10 0.28 8.05
CA TYR A 114 16.76 -1.03 8.05
C TYR A 114 18.22 -0.99 7.55
N ALA A 115 18.63 0.10 6.90
CA ALA A 115 20.01 0.30 6.38
C ALA A 115 20.56 -0.91 5.57
N ALA A 116 19.69 -1.59 4.82
CA ALA A 116 20.03 -2.81 4.10
C ALA A 116 20.46 -2.51 2.64
N PRO A 117 21.58 -3.09 2.14
CA PRO A 117 22.06 -2.84 0.78
C PRO A 117 21.04 -3.14 -0.32
N GLN A 118 20.18 -4.16 -0.13
CA GLN A 118 19.15 -4.53 -1.08
C GLN A 118 18.09 -3.42 -1.25
N LEU A 119 17.71 -2.75 -0.15
CA LEU A 119 16.75 -1.65 -0.18
C LEU A 119 17.37 -0.39 -0.79
N VAL A 120 18.64 -0.13 -0.49
CA VAL A 120 19.39 0.99 -1.11
C VAL A 120 19.49 0.78 -2.62
N SER A 121 19.84 -0.42 -3.08
CA SER A 121 19.88 -0.73 -4.52
C SER A 121 18.51 -0.55 -5.20
N LEU A 122 17.41 -0.92 -4.52
CA LEU A 122 16.06 -0.69 -5.03
C LEU A 122 15.72 0.81 -5.11
N GLN A 123 16.16 1.58 -4.11
CA GLN A 123 16.01 3.03 -4.08
C GLN A 123 16.80 3.71 -5.20
N ASP A 124 18.03 3.26 -5.47
CA ASP A 124 18.85 3.77 -6.57
C ASP A 124 18.17 3.52 -7.93
N GLN A 125 17.63 2.31 -8.16
CA GLN A 125 16.86 2.00 -9.38
C GLN A 125 15.62 2.89 -9.55
N ILE A 126 14.99 3.33 -8.46
CA ILE A 126 13.89 4.30 -8.49
C ILE A 126 14.38 5.70 -8.87
N TYR A 127 15.55 6.11 -8.35
CA TYR A 127 16.15 7.42 -8.65
C TYR A 127 16.68 7.50 -10.07
N ASP A 128 17.25 6.40 -10.58
CA ASP A 128 17.75 6.27 -11.95
C ASP A 128 16.63 6.04 -12.98
N GLU A 129 15.36 6.12 -12.55
CA GLU A 129 14.15 5.96 -13.38
C GLU A 129 14.02 4.57 -14.05
N GLU A 130 14.75 3.56 -13.57
CA GLU A 130 14.55 2.16 -13.98
C GLU A 130 13.27 1.56 -13.41
N LEU A 131 12.81 2.08 -12.27
CA LEU A 131 11.56 1.75 -11.61
C LEU A 131 10.71 3.01 -11.38
N ASN A 132 9.42 2.90 -11.63
CA ASN A 132 8.45 3.92 -11.24
C ASN A 132 8.35 3.96 -9.71
N GLY A 133 8.28 2.78 -9.07
CA GLY A 133 8.19 2.65 -7.62
C GLY A 133 6.75 2.60 -7.12
N HIS A 134 5.89 1.80 -7.76
CA HIS A 134 4.50 1.66 -7.36
C HIS A 134 4.32 0.97 -6.00
N GLN A 135 3.43 1.51 -5.19
CA GLN A 135 3.16 1.07 -3.82
C GLN A 135 2.95 -0.44 -3.68
N ALA A 136 2.13 -1.07 -4.53
CA ALA A 136 1.83 -2.50 -4.43
C ALA A 136 3.10 -3.36 -4.59
N VAL A 137 3.92 -3.06 -5.60
CA VAL A 137 5.18 -3.77 -5.87
C VAL A 137 6.19 -3.50 -4.76
N MET A 138 6.40 -2.24 -4.38
CA MET A 138 7.36 -1.86 -3.34
C MET A 138 6.99 -2.45 -1.97
N TYR A 139 5.70 -2.50 -1.64
CA TYR A 139 5.20 -3.12 -0.41
C TYR A 139 5.44 -4.62 -0.39
N GLY A 140 5.20 -5.30 -1.52
CA GLY A 140 5.50 -6.71 -1.69
C GLY A 140 6.98 -7.02 -1.47
N VAL A 141 7.86 -6.27 -2.16
CA VAL A 141 9.32 -6.41 -2.02
C VAL A 141 9.76 -6.22 -0.57
N LEU A 142 9.29 -5.16 0.10
CA LEU A 142 9.64 -4.89 1.49
C LEU A 142 9.18 -6.01 2.44
N CYS A 143 7.94 -6.49 2.27
CA CYS A 143 7.42 -7.58 3.10
C CYS A 143 8.19 -8.89 2.87
N GLY A 144 8.57 -9.17 1.62
CA GLY A 144 9.41 -10.33 1.26
C GLY A 144 10.79 -10.23 1.90
N PHE A 145 11.43 -9.06 1.81
CA PHE A 145 12.71 -8.76 2.46
C PHE A 145 12.66 -8.93 3.98
N LEU A 146 11.58 -8.48 4.63
CA LEU A 146 11.39 -8.59 6.09
C LEU A 146 10.99 -10.01 6.54
N GLY A 147 10.76 -10.94 5.62
CA GLY A 147 10.32 -12.30 5.93
C GLY A 147 8.88 -12.39 6.44
N ILE A 148 8.06 -11.36 6.19
CA ILE A 148 6.65 -11.35 6.57
C ILE A 148 5.92 -12.37 5.69
N PRO A 149 5.10 -13.29 6.24
CA PRO A 149 4.34 -14.23 5.43
C PRO A 149 3.42 -13.52 4.43
N GLU A 150 3.37 -13.99 3.19
CA GLU A 150 2.60 -13.36 2.10
C GLU A 150 1.14 -13.07 2.48
N THR A 151 0.47 -13.99 3.17
CA THR A 151 -0.91 -13.81 3.60
C THR A 151 -1.05 -12.67 4.62
N GLN A 152 -0.09 -12.52 5.54
CA GLN A 152 -0.09 -11.42 6.50
C GLN A 152 0.20 -10.08 5.83
N ALA A 153 1.13 -10.06 4.86
CA ALA A 153 1.39 -8.89 4.03
C ALA A 153 0.14 -8.46 3.25
N ALA A 154 -0.62 -9.39 2.67
CA ALA A 154 -1.86 -9.10 1.97
C ALA A 154 -2.96 -8.54 2.88
N ILE A 155 -3.17 -9.15 4.04
CA ILE A 155 -4.14 -8.66 5.04
C ILE A 155 -3.77 -7.23 5.45
N SER A 156 -2.49 -7.00 5.75
CA SER A 156 -1.98 -5.71 6.16
C SER A 156 -2.11 -4.64 5.07
N PHE A 157 -1.80 -4.98 3.82
CA PHE A 157 -1.95 -4.09 2.67
C PHE A 157 -3.41 -3.65 2.44
N LEU A 158 -4.35 -4.60 2.54
CA LEU A 158 -5.78 -4.32 2.43
C LEU A 158 -6.30 -3.51 3.63
N PHE A 159 -5.85 -3.86 4.84
CA PHE A 159 -6.20 -3.14 6.05
C PHE A 159 -5.71 -1.69 6.01
N GLY A 160 -4.47 -1.43 5.58
CA GLY A 160 -3.94 -0.08 5.42
C GLY A 160 -4.73 0.76 4.42
N THR A 161 -5.20 0.13 3.34
CA THR A 161 -6.10 0.76 2.37
C THR A 161 -7.44 1.14 3.02
N LEU A 162 -8.11 0.19 3.67
CA LEU A 162 -9.38 0.42 4.35
C LEU A 162 -9.26 1.51 5.41
N ARG A 163 -8.23 1.45 6.25
CA ARG A 163 -7.93 2.42 7.29
C ARG A 163 -7.83 3.84 6.73
N THR A 164 -7.15 4.00 5.60
CA THR A 164 -7.00 5.31 4.93
C THR A 164 -8.35 5.84 4.42
N MET A 165 -9.19 4.98 3.88
CA MET A 165 -10.53 5.34 3.41
C MET A 165 -11.46 5.71 4.57
N VAL A 166 -11.50 4.91 5.64
CA VAL A 166 -12.27 5.20 6.86
C VAL A 166 -11.80 6.50 7.51
N ALA A 167 -10.49 6.71 7.63
CA ALA A 167 -9.95 7.98 8.14
C ALA A 167 -10.39 9.18 7.30
N SER A 168 -10.49 9.01 5.97
CA SER A 168 -11.01 10.04 5.07
C SER A 168 -12.51 10.27 5.27
N ALA A 169 -13.30 9.20 5.47
CA ALA A 169 -14.73 9.28 5.73
C ALA A 169 -15.06 10.03 7.02
N VAL A 170 -14.33 9.74 8.10
CA VAL A 170 -14.45 10.44 9.39
C VAL A 170 -14.04 11.90 9.26
N ARG A 171 -12.92 12.20 8.58
CA ARG A 171 -12.45 13.59 8.36
C ARG A 171 -13.47 14.43 7.60
N LEU A 172 -14.22 13.83 6.68
CA LEU A 172 -15.24 14.48 5.88
C LEU A 172 -16.60 14.56 6.58
N GLY A 173 -16.72 14.04 7.80
CA GLY A 173 -17.97 14.07 8.59
C GLY A 173 -19.08 13.19 8.04
N THR A 174 -18.75 12.27 7.12
CA THR A 174 -19.72 11.31 6.55
C THR A 174 -20.03 10.15 7.49
N THR A 175 -19.15 9.90 8.47
CA THR A 175 -19.33 8.91 9.53
C THR A 175 -18.84 9.44 10.88
N GLY A 176 -19.50 9.05 11.97
CA GLY A 176 -19.09 9.37 13.34
C GLY A 176 -17.87 8.55 13.82
N THR A 177 -17.19 8.98 14.89
CA THR A 177 -16.06 8.20 15.47
C THR A 177 -16.52 6.90 16.16
N LEU A 178 -17.81 6.79 16.44
CA LEU A 178 -18.53 5.66 17.02
C LEU A 178 -19.85 5.58 16.25
N GLU A 179 -19.88 4.92 15.11
CA GLU A 179 -21.17 4.54 14.50
C GLU A 179 -21.63 3.22 15.13
N GLU A 180 -22.87 3.20 15.62
CA GLU A 180 -23.61 1.98 15.95
C GLU A 180 -24.34 1.45 14.71
#